data_AF-A0A086QEW6-F1
#
_entry.id   AF-A0A086QEW6-F1
#
_cell.length_a   1.000
_cell.length_b   1.000
_cell.length_c   1.000
_cell.angle_alpha   90.00
_cell.angle_beta   90.00
_cell.angle_gamma   90.00
#
_symmetry.space_group_name_H-M   'P 1'
#
loop_
_entity.id
_entity.type
_entity.pdbx_description
1 polymer ?
#
loop_
_entity_poly.entity_id
_entity_poly.type
_entity_poly.pdbx_seq_one_letter_code
_entity_poly.pdbx_strand_id
1 'polypeptide(L)'
;MAGLASLASVGALRGMRLVPAAHLLPLHSAFGQQTRNFGAGDLKIVAARMKSVKSIQKITKAMKMVAASKLRMDQRRLENGLPFATPVQKLVQRIPVDPKEKGTLAVLALSSDKGLCGGVNSFVAKQARIVIKENEMAGNAVQVYGVGDKIRSALQRTFGDRFKRIMTEVTRFPWNFGQACIIADRLMQ
;
A
#
# COMPACT_ATOMS: atom_id res chain seq x y z
N MET A 1 -24.45 -20.02 50.58
CA MET A 1 -23.27 -20.40 49.77
C MET A 1 -22.32 -19.21 49.81
N ALA A 2 -21.58 -19.05 50.91
CA ALA A 2 -20.19 -19.52 51.09
C ALA A 2 -19.25 -18.85 50.07
N GLY A 3 -18.19 -18.13 50.42
CA GLY A 3 -17.51 -17.85 51.68
C GLY A 3 -16.66 -16.57 51.50
N LEU A 4 -16.19 -15.96 52.59
CA LEU A 4 -14.79 -16.07 53.07
C LEU A 4 -13.82 -15.51 52.03
N ALA A 5 -13.15 -14.37 52.27
CA ALA A 5 -12.01 -14.19 53.17
C ALA A 5 -11.34 -12.87 52.68
N SER A 6 -10.55 -12.08 53.40
CA SER A 6 -9.95 -12.11 54.72
C SER A 6 -9.11 -10.82 54.83
N LEU A 7 -9.32 -10.07 55.90
CA LEU A 7 -8.33 -9.47 56.79
C LEU A 7 -6.99 -8.92 56.23
N ALA A 8 -6.75 -7.63 56.47
CA ALA A 8 -5.63 -7.07 57.27
C ALA A 8 -5.85 -5.53 57.33
N SER A 9 -6.42 -4.96 58.40
CA SER A 9 -5.77 -4.57 59.68
C SER A 9 -4.50 -3.72 59.47
N VAL A 10 -4.17 -2.66 60.20
CA VAL A 10 -4.67 -1.90 61.35
C VAL A 10 -3.65 -0.74 61.52
N GLY A 11 -4.05 0.40 62.10
CA GLY A 11 -3.10 1.38 62.66
C GLY A 11 -3.50 2.83 62.44
N ALA A 12 -4.46 3.36 63.20
CA ALA A 12 -4.23 4.14 64.43
C ALA A 12 -3.56 5.50 64.15
N LEU A 13 -4.34 6.58 64.01
CA LEU A 13 -4.66 7.54 65.09
C LEU A 13 -3.43 8.13 65.78
N ARG A 14 -3.24 9.45 65.61
CA ARG A 14 -3.42 10.50 66.64
C ARG A 14 -2.31 11.56 66.58
N GLY A 15 -2.77 12.79 66.33
CA GLY A 15 -2.31 13.99 67.01
C GLY A 15 -1.05 14.65 66.45
N MET A 16 -1.20 15.86 65.92
CA MET A 16 -0.53 17.06 66.44
C MET A 16 -0.95 18.32 65.69
N ARG A 17 -1.66 19.18 66.44
CA ARG A 17 -1.58 20.65 66.50
C ARG A 17 -1.47 21.47 65.19
N LEU A 18 -2.49 22.30 65.02
CA LEU A 18 -2.44 23.59 64.32
C LEU A 18 -1.18 24.40 64.69
N VAL A 19 -0.43 24.86 63.68
CA VAL A 19 0.66 25.85 63.81
C VAL A 19 0.41 26.95 62.75
N PRO A 20 0.58 28.24 63.09
CA PRO A 20 -0.01 29.35 62.35
C PRO A 20 0.80 29.78 61.12
N ALA A 21 0.12 30.53 60.26
CA ALA A 21 0.64 31.17 59.06
C ALA A 21 1.76 32.19 59.37
N ALA A 22 3.00 31.92 58.95
CA ALA A 22 4.01 32.92 58.61
C ALA A 22 5.31 32.25 58.10
N HIS A 23 5.45 32.09 56.78
CA HIS A 23 6.71 32.29 56.02
C HIS A 23 6.49 31.88 54.55
N LEU A 24 6.01 32.84 53.76
CA LEU A 24 6.02 32.76 52.31
C LEU A 24 7.44 33.05 51.82
N LEU A 25 8.25 32.02 51.62
CA LEU A 25 9.38 32.09 50.68
C LEU A 25 8.87 31.62 49.32
N PRO A 26 8.92 32.45 48.28
CA PRO A 26 8.42 32.04 46.99
C PRO A 26 9.50 31.18 46.32
N LEU A 27 9.22 29.87 46.18
CA LEU A 27 9.91 28.99 45.25
C LEU A 27 9.55 29.43 43.81
N HIS A 28 10.10 30.55 43.36
CA HIS A 28 10.10 30.91 41.95
C HIS A 28 11.05 29.96 41.22
N SER A 29 10.44 29.04 40.48
CA SER A 29 10.92 28.40 39.25
C SER A 29 12.30 28.85 38.76
N ALA A 30 13.33 28.10 39.12
CA ALA A 30 14.55 28.00 38.31
C ALA A 30 14.30 27.06 37.12
N PHE A 31 13.29 27.36 36.29
CA PHE A 31 13.22 26.82 34.93
C PHE A 31 14.00 27.81 34.08
N GLY A 32 15.31 27.62 33.99
CA GLY A 32 16.13 28.36 33.05
C GLY A 32 15.52 28.20 31.65
N GLN A 33 14.92 29.26 31.11
CA GLN A 33 14.65 29.34 29.69
C GLN A 33 16.00 29.39 29.00
N GLN A 34 16.51 28.22 28.62
CA GLN A 34 17.61 28.13 27.68
C GLN A 34 17.07 28.59 26.33
N THR A 35 17.16 29.90 26.07
CA THR A 35 16.97 30.50 24.75
C THR A 35 18.06 29.95 23.85
N ARG A 36 17.77 28.84 23.18
CA ARG A 36 18.61 28.32 22.10
C ARG A 36 18.58 29.36 20.98
N ASN A 37 19.65 30.14 20.87
CA ASN A 37 19.89 31.03 19.73
C ASN A 37 20.08 30.16 18.49
N PHE A 38 18.97 29.80 17.83
CA PHE A 38 19.01 29.18 16.51
C PHE A 38 19.63 30.20 15.55
N GLY A 39 20.76 29.85 14.94
CA GLY A 39 21.38 30.69 13.93
C GLY A 39 20.36 31.01 12.84
N ALA A 40 20.39 32.24 12.30
CA ALA A 40 19.44 32.67 11.27
C ALA A 40 19.39 31.74 10.03
N GLY A 41 20.43 30.93 9.81
CA GLY A 41 20.45 29.85 8.81
C GLY A 41 19.50 28.69 9.11
N ASP A 42 19.39 28.25 10.37
CA ASP A 42 18.54 27.13 10.77
C ASP A 42 17.05 27.47 10.65
N LEU A 43 16.68 28.69 11.05
CA LEU A 43 15.30 29.18 10.93
C LEU A 43 14.85 29.28 9.46
N LYS A 44 15.75 29.69 8.56
CA LYS A 44 15.47 29.73 7.11
C LYS A 44 15.27 28.32 6.53
N ILE A 45 16.07 27.34 6.94
CA ILE A 45 15.94 25.94 6.48
C ILE A 45 14.60 25.35 6.95
N VAL A 46 14.22 25.57 8.21
CA VAL A 46 12.94 25.10 8.76
C VAL A 46 11.77 25.76 8.04
N ALA A 47 11.81 27.08 7.82
CA ALA A 47 10.78 27.79 7.08
C ALA A 47 10.64 27.28 5.64
N ALA A 48 11.75 26.99 4.96
CA ALA A 48 11.75 26.41 3.61
C ALA A 48 11.11 25.00 3.60
N ARG A 49 11.46 24.14 4.57
CA ARG A 49 10.84 22.80 4.70
C ARG A 49 9.33 22.90 4.95
N MET A 50 8.90 23.80 5.83
CA MET A 50 7.47 24.02 6.08
C MET A 50 6.72 24.45 4.81
N LYS A 51 7.31 25.33 3.99
CA LYS A 51 6.74 25.75 2.71
C LYS A 51 6.60 24.57 1.74
N SER A 52 7.64 23.75 1.62
CA SER A 52 7.63 22.56 0.74
C SER A 52 6.59 21.52 1.18
N VAL A 53 6.54 21.19 2.48
CA VAL A 53 5.56 20.21 3.01
C VAL A 53 4.13 20.72 2.84
N LYS A 54 3.86 22.02 3.08
CA LYS A 54 2.55 22.62 2.83
C LYS A 54 2.15 22.53 1.35
N SER A 55 3.10 22.71 0.42
CA SER A 55 2.85 22.56 -1.01
C SER A 55 2.53 21.11 -1.38
N ILE A 56 3.35 20.15 -0.94
CA ILE A 56 3.11 18.71 -1.13
C ILE A 56 1.76 18.31 -0.56
N GLN A 57 1.39 18.80 0.63
CA GLN A 57 0.09 18.52 1.25
C GLN A 57 -1.08 19.00 0.38
N LYS A 58 -0.99 20.19 -0.23
CA LYS A 58 -2.03 20.70 -1.15
C LYS A 58 -2.13 19.84 -2.40
N ILE A 59 -1.01 19.46 -3.02
CA ILE A 59 -0.98 18.59 -4.19
C ILE A 59 -1.60 17.23 -3.86
N THR A 60 -1.22 16.61 -2.74
CA THR A 60 -1.77 15.31 -2.33
C THR A 60 -3.26 15.39 -2.02
N LYS A 61 -3.75 16.47 -1.40
CA LYS A 61 -5.20 16.69 -1.18
C LYS A 61 -5.95 16.80 -2.51
N ALA A 62 -5.44 17.56 -3.46
CA ALA A 62 -6.02 17.65 -4.79
C ALA A 62 -6.02 16.30 -5.51
N MET A 63 -4.88 15.59 -5.52
CA MET A 63 -4.76 14.27 -6.12
C MET A 63 -5.68 13.24 -5.47
N LYS A 64 -5.93 13.31 -4.15
CA LYS A 64 -6.90 12.43 -3.47
C LYS A 64 -8.31 12.61 -4.06
N MET A 65 -8.74 13.85 -4.31
CA MET A 65 -10.05 14.12 -4.93
C MET A 65 -10.10 13.66 -6.39
N VAL A 66 -9.02 13.89 -7.15
CA VAL A 66 -8.91 13.42 -8.54
C VAL A 66 -8.98 11.90 -8.62
N ALA A 67 -8.24 11.20 -7.75
CA ALA A 67 -8.24 9.74 -7.67
C ALA A 67 -9.61 9.20 -7.25
N ALA A 68 -10.28 9.84 -6.28
CA ALA A 68 -11.62 9.45 -5.86
C ALA A 68 -12.65 9.60 -7.01
N SER A 69 -12.56 10.68 -7.79
CA SER A 69 -13.42 10.87 -8.98
C SER A 69 -13.18 9.78 -10.03
N LYS A 70 -11.91 9.45 -10.32
CA LYS A 70 -11.55 8.38 -11.26
C LYS A 70 -12.03 7.02 -10.78
N LEU A 71 -11.84 6.69 -9.50
CA LEU A 71 -12.32 5.44 -8.92
C LEU A 71 -13.84 5.28 -9.06
N ARG A 72 -14.62 6.35 -8.83
CA ARG A 72 -16.08 6.32 -9.05
C ARG A 72 -16.44 6.04 -10.50
N MET A 73 -15.70 6.60 -11.46
CA MET A 73 -15.92 6.30 -12.89
C MET A 73 -15.55 4.86 -13.23
N ASP A 74 -14.45 4.36 -12.66
CA ASP A 74 -13.96 3.00 -12.92
C ASP A 74 -14.85 1.93 -12.27
N GLN A 75 -15.43 2.21 -11.10
CA GLN A 75 -16.47 1.38 -10.49
C GLN A 75 -17.68 1.24 -11.40
N ARG A 76 -18.21 2.33 -11.96
CA ARG A 76 -19.31 2.27 -12.93
C ARG A 76 -18.95 1.46 -14.18
N ARG A 77 -17.72 1.60 -14.69
CA ARG A 77 -17.25 0.79 -15.83
C ARG A 77 -17.20 -0.70 -15.48
N LEU A 78 -16.76 -1.03 -14.27
CA LEU A 78 -16.71 -2.39 -13.78
C LEU A 78 -18.11 -2.98 -13.64
N GLU A 79 -19.04 -2.26 -13.01
CA GLU A 79 -20.45 -2.67 -12.87
C GLU A 79 -21.12 -2.92 -14.22
N ASN A 80 -20.82 -2.09 -15.23
CA ASN A 80 -21.35 -2.27 -16.58
C ASN A 80 -20.65 -3.41 -17.35
N GLY A 81 -19.38 -3.68 -17.07
CA GLY A 81 -18.57 -4.67 -17.81
C GLY A 81 -18.63 -6.10 -17.23
N LEU A 82 -18.79 -6.25 -15.91
CA LEU A 82 -18.84 -7.56 -15.25
C LEU A 82 -19.97 -8.47 -15.74
N PRO A 83 -21.19 -7.99 -16.05
CA PRO A 83 -22.27 -8.82 -16.60
C PRO A 83 -21.91 -9.49 -17.92
N PHE A 84 -21.03 -8.88 -18.72
CA PHE A 84 -20.55 -9.47 -19.98
C PHE A 84 -19.52 -10.58 -19.73
N ALA A 85 -18.55 -10.36 -18.84
CA ALA A 85 -17.44 -11.31 -18.63
C ALA A 85 -17.81 -12.52 -17.76
N THR A 86 -18.71 -12.34 -16.78
CA THR A 86 -18.99 -13.37 -15.77
C THR A 86 -19.62 -14.65 -16.35
N PRO A 87 -20.64 -14.59 -17.23
CA PRO A 87 -21.27 -15.81 -17.76
C PRO A 87 -20.32 -16.64 -18.62
N VAL A 88 -19.54 -16.00 -19.47
CA VAL A 88 -18.55 -16.69 -20.34
C VAL A 88 -17.43 -17.31 -19.51
N GLN A 89 -16.93 -16.61 -18.48
CA GLN A 89 -15.93 -17.17 -17.57
C GLN A 89 -16.48 -18.37 -16.81
N LYS A 90 -17.71 -18.29 -16.29
CA LYS A 90 -18.37 -19.41 -15.60
C LYS A 90 -18.59 -20.61 -16.51
N LEU A 91 -18.90 -20.40 -17.79
CA LEU A 91 -19.05 -21.47 -18.76
C LEU A 91 -17.72 -22.21 -18.98
N VAL A 92 -16.63 -21.46 -19.21
CA VAL A 92 -15.30 -22.04 -19.45
C VAL A 92 -14.73 -22.71 -18.19
N GLN A 93 -14.95 -22.14 -17.01
CA GLN A 93 -14.52 -22.70 -15.72
C GLN A 93 -15.16 -24.05 -15.37
N ARG A 94 -16.25 -24.46 -16.07
CA ARG A 94 -16.81 -25.81 -15.90
C ARG A 94 -15.88 -26.90 -16.44
N ILE A 95 -14.95 -26.54 -17.32
CA ILE A 95 -13.89 -27.42 -17.77
C ILE A 95 -12.77 -27.31 -16.72
N PRO A 96 -12.52 -28.36 -15.92
CA PRO A 96 -11.47 -28.31 -14.91
C PRO A 96 -10.11 -28.16 -15.58
N VAL A 97 -9.32 -27.22 -15.08
CA VAL A 97 -7.93 -27.01 -15.52
C VAL A 97 -7.02 -27.51 -14.40
N ASP A 98 -6.16 -28.47 -14.72
CA ASP A 98 -5.19 -28.98 -13.76
C ASP A 98 -4.02 -28.01 -13.63
N PRO A 99 -3.82 -27.36 -12.47
CA PRO A 99 -2.77 -26.35 -12.31
C PRO A 99 -1.34 -26.95 -12.31
N LYS A 100 -1.22 -28.28 -12.37
CA LYS A 100 0.04 -29.04 -12.35
C LYS A 100 0.39 -29.64 -13.71
N GLU A 101 -0.37 -29.30 -14.74
CA GLU A 101 -0.07 -29.76 -16.10
C GLU A 101 1.35 -29.34 -16.50
N LYS A 102 2.10 -30.28 -17.07
CA LYS A 102 3.47 -30.03 -17.54
C LYS A 102 3.42 -29.38 -18.91
N GLY A 103 3.99 -28.20 -19.04
CA GLY A 103 3.94 -27.44 -20.28
C GLY A 103 4.64 -26.10 -20.18
N THR A 104 4.57 -25.33 -21.28
CA THR A 104 5.06 -23.95 -21.27
C THR A 104 4.03 -23.06 -20.58
N LEU A 105 4.35 -22.55 -19.39
CA LEU A 105 3.47 -21.68 -18.62
C LEU A 105 3.63 -20.22 -19.07
N ALA A 106 2.54 -19.60 -19.50
CA ALA A 106 2.47 -18.16 -19.76
C ALA A 106 1.89 -17.42 -18.54
N VAL A 107 2.72 -16.61 -17.87
CA VAL A 107 2.30 -15.78 -16.73
C VAL A 107 1.97 -14.37 -17.22
N LEU A 108 0.69 -14.00 -17.23
CA LEU A 108 0.23 -12.64 -17.49
C LEU A 108 0.13 -11.84 -16.19
N ALA A 109 1.04 -10.89 -15.98
CA ALA A 109 1.04 -10.01 -14.82
C ALA A 109 0.53 -8.61 -15.17
N LEU A 110 -0.61 -8.24 -14.58
CA LEU A 110 -1.26 -6.93 -14.79
C LEU A 110 -0.77 -5.91 -13.76
N SER A 111 -0.28 -4.77 -14.22
CA SER A 111 0.22 -3.67 -13.38
C SER A 111 -0.13 -2.30 -13.96
N SER A 112 0.16 -1.24 -13.20
CA SER A 112 -0.01 0.13 -13.67
C SER A 112 1.26 0.69 -14.33
N ASP A 113 1.09 1.69 -15.19
CA ASP A 113 2.21 2.50 -15.71
C ASP A 113 2.64 3.58 -14.68
N LYS A 114 1.65 4.12 -13.97
CA LYS A 114 1.83 5.21 -13.00
C LYS A 114 2.18 4.70 -11.61
N GLY A 115 2.90 5.53 -10.85
CA GLY A 115 3.24 5.28 -9.44
C GLY A 115 2.20 5.81 -8.45
N LEU A 116 2.60 5.98 -7.19
CA LEU A 116 1.76 6.47 -6.07
C LEU A 116 0.53 5.59 -5.75
N CYS A 117 0.60 4.30 -6.10
CA CYS A 117 -0.46 3.30 -5.90
C CYS A 117 -0.27 2.45 -4.63
N GLY A 118 0.61 2.86 -3.70
CA GLY A 118 0.98 2.06 -2.54
C GLY A 118 1.67 0.74 -2.93
N GLY A 119 1.24 -0.37 -2.33
CA GLY A 119 1.89 -1.69 -2.47
C GLY A 119 1.37 -2.59 -3.59
N VAL A 120 0.35 -2.17 -4.37
CA VAL A 120 -0.35 -3.06 -5.33
C VAL A 120 0.61 -3.72 -6.33
N ASN A 121 1.43 -2.91 -7.02
CA ASN A 121 2.39 -3.44 -8.00
C ASN A 121 3.46 -4.33 -7.33
N SER A 122 3.84 -4.04 -6.09
CA SER A 122 4.79 -4.84 -5.34
C SER A 122 4.21 -6.22 -4.98
N PHE A 123 2.92 -6.29 -4.63
CA PHE A 123 2.23 -7.56 -4.38
C PHE A 123 2.08 -8.39 -5.64
N VAL A 124 1.67 -7.78 -6.76
CA VAL A 124 1.60 -8.47 -8.07
C VAL A 124 2.96 -9.04 -8.45
N ALA A 125 4.02 -8.23 -8.36
CA ALA A 125 5.37 -8.70 -8.65
C ALA A 125 5.80 -9.82 -7.70
N LYS A 126 5.53 -9.71 -6.39
CA LYS A 126 5.85 -10.76 -5.42
C LYS A 126 5.15 -12.08 -5.77
N GLN A 127 3.85 -12.03 -6.09
CA GLN A 127 3.09 -13.21 -6.46
C GLN A 127 3.61 -13.83 -7.76
N ALA A 128 3.90 -13.01 -8.77
CA ALA A 128 4.50 -13.50 -10.02
C ALA A 128 5.83 -14.23 -9.77
N ARG A 129 6.69 -13.70 -8.89
CA ARG A 129 7.96 -14.37 -8.54
C ARG A 129 7.76 -15.73 -7.88
N ILE A 130 6.73 -15.86 -7.04
CA ILE A 130 6.41 -17.14 -6.38
C ILE A 130 5.97 -18.16 -7.44
N VAL A 131 5.02 -17.77 -8.30
CA VAL A 131 4.49 -18.62 -9.37
C VAL A 131 5.58 -19.06 -10.35
N ILE A 132 6.46 -18.14 -10.76
CA ILE A 132 7.57 -18.45 -11.67
C ILE A 132 8.50 -19.48 -11.01
N LYS A 133 8.97 -19.23 -9.79
CA LYS A 133 9.91 -20.14 -9.10
C LYS A 133 9.33 -21.52 -8.87
N GLU A 134 8.08 -21.61 -8.44
CA GLU A 134 7.41 -22.88 -8.17
C GLU A 134 7.28 -23.73 -9.43
N ASN A 135 6.95 -23.12 -10.57
CA ASN A 135 6.81 -23.83 -11.84
C ASN A 135 8.16 -24.19 -12.47
N GLU A 136 9.17 -23.35 -12.30
CA GLU A 136 10.53 -23.68 -12.74
C GLU A 136 11.12 -24.85 -11.95
N MET A 137 10.85 -24.92 -10.64
CA MET A 137 11.24 -26.06 -9.81
C MET A 137 10.54 -27.35 -10.25
N ALA A 138 9.32 -27.26 -10.79
CA ALA A 138 8.59 -28.38 -11.37
C ALA A 138 9.11 -28.79 -12.77
N GLY A 139 10.06 -28.03 -13.35
CA GLY A 139 10.64 -28.27 -14.68
C GLY A 139 9.84 -27.67 -15.84
N ASN A 140 8.88 -26.79 -15.57
CA ASN A 140 8.09 -26.13 -16.61
C ASN A 140 8.83 -24.91 -17.17
N ALA A 141 8.81 -24.74 -18.49
CA ALA A 141 9.32 -23.53 -19.13
C ALA A 141 8.35 -22.37 -18.88
N VAL A 142 8.83 -21.24 -18.34
CA VAL A 142 7.97 -20.10 -17.99
C VAL A 142 8.23 -18.91 -18.90
N GLN A 143 7.16 -18.39 -19.51
CA GLN A 143 7.15 -17.15 -20.27
C GLN A 143 6.35 -16.09 -19.53
N VAL A 144 6.90 -14.87 -19.45
CA VAL A 144 6.25 -13.76 -18.73
C VAL A 144 5.72 -12.73 -19.73
N TYR A 145 4.44 -12.43 -19.59
CA TYR A 145 3.74 -11.35 -20.27
C TYR A 145 3.39 -10.27 -19.24
N GLY A 146 3.77 -9.03 -19.55
CA GLY A 146 3.54 -7.90 -18.65
C GLY A 146 2.58 -6.88 -19.25
N VAL A 147 1.58 -6.45 -18.49
CA VAL A 147 0.85 -5.21 -18.78
C VAL A 147 1.30 -4.15 -17.78
N GLY A 148 1.81 -3.05 -18.31
CA GLY A 148 2.27 -1.89 -17.57
C GLY A 148 3.78 -1.83 -17.34
N ASP A 149 4.31 -0.63 -17.19
CA ASP A 149 5.75 -0.42 -16.98
C ASP A 149 6.28 -0.90 -15.62
N LYS A 150 5.41 -0.92 -14.59
CA LYS A 150 5.86 -1.23 -13.23
C LYS A 150 6.25 -2.70 -13.09
N ILE A 151 5.53 -3.62 -13.71
CA ILE A 151 5.90 -5.04 -13.66
C ILE A 151 7.22 -5.31 -14.38
N ARG A 152 7.46 -4.65 -15.53
CA ARG A 152 8.73 -4.69 -16.24
C ARG A 152 9.87 -4.31 -15.30
N SER A 153 9.80 -3.12 -14.72
CA SER A 153 10.84 -2.63 -13.80
C SER A 153 11.07 -3.52 -12.57
N ALA A 154 10.01 -4.17 -12.07
CA ALA A 154 10.08 -5.01 -10.87
C ALA A 154 10.68 -6.39 -11.13
N LEU A 155 10.50 -6.96 -12.33
CA LEU A 155 10.98 -8.30 -12.67
C LEU A 155 12.24 -8.29 -13.56
N GLN A 156 12.59 -7.16 -14.20
CA GLN A 156 13.73 -7.05 -15.13
C GLN A 156 15.05 -7.58 -14.57
N ARG A 157 15.35 -7.32 -13.30
CA ARG A 157 16.64 -7.71 -12.69
C ARG A 157 16.75 -9.20 -12.41
N THR A 158 15.63 -9.90 -12.22
CA THR A 158 15.62 -11.29 -11.74
C THR A 158 15.12 -12.26 -12.81
N PHE A 159 14.16 -11.84 -13.63
CA PHE A 159 13.45 -12.65 -14.61
C PHE A 159 13.39 -11.98 -15.99
N GLY A 160 14.38 -11.13 -16.30
CA GLY A 160 14.40 -10.33 -17.54
C GLY A 160 14.58 -11.16 -18.82
N ASP A 161 15.18 -12.35 -18.69
CA ASP A 161 15.37 -13.38 -19.71
C ASP A 161 14.06 -14.07 -20.13
N ARG A 162 13.05 -14.09 -19.26
CA ARG A 162 11.77 -14.79 -19.48
C ARG A 162 10.69 -13.90 -20.09
N PHE A 163 10.96 -12.61 -20.31
CA PHE A 163 9.98 -11.72 -20.90
C PHE A 163 9.76 -12.03 -22.36
N LYS A 164 8.54 -12.44 -22.71
CA LYS A 164 8.14 -12.63 -24.11
C LYS A 164 7.61 -11.34 -24.72
N ARG A 165 6.71 -10.66 -24.01
CA ARG A 165 6.10 -9.41 -24.48
C ARG A 165 5.62 -8.55 -23.30
N ILE A 166 5.80 -7.24 -23.42
CA ILE A 166 5.33 -6.27 -22.43
C ILE A 166 4.55 -5.18 -23.17
N MET A 167 3.37 -4.86 -22.64
CA MET A 167 2.48 -3.85 -23.19
C MET A 167 2.43 -2.68 -22.22
N THR A 168 2.81 -1.49 -22.69
CA THR A 168 2.85 -0.25 -21.91
C THR A 168 1.83 0.75 -22.41
N GLU A 169 1.58 1.80 -21.63
CA GLU A 169 0.62 2.89 -21.90
C GLU A 169 -0.83 2.46 -22.12
N VAL A 170 -1.20 1.25 -21.68
CA VAL A 170 -2.54 0.70 -21.89
C VAL A 170 -3.60 1.56 -21.18
N THR A 171 -3.22 2.16 -20.04
CA THR A 171 -4.11 2.97 -19.19
C THR A 171 -4.15 4.45 -19.54
N ARG A 172 -3.59 4.87 -20.69
CA ARG A 172 -3.71 6.25 -21.18
C ARG A 172 -5.18 6.61 -21.45
N PHE A 173 -5.93 5.65 -22.01
CA PHE A 173 -7.38 5.72 -22.19
C PHE A 173 -8.08 4.78 -21.20
N PRO A 174 -9.37 5.00 -20.90
CA PRO A 174 -10.15 4.05 -20.10
C PRO A 174 -10.14 2.65 -20.73
N TRP A 175 -10.16 1.63 -19.87
CA TRP A 175 -10.13 0.23 -20.31
C TRP A 175 -11.30 -0.07 -21.25
N ASN A 176 -11.01 -0.70 -22.38
CA ASN A 176 -12.00 -1.10 -23.37
C ASN A 176 -11.78 -2.57 -23.81
N PHE A 177 -12.80 -3.14 -24.43
CA PHE A 177 -12.75 -4.52 -24.93
C PHE A 177 -11.70 -4.69 -26.04
N GLY A 178 -11.52 -3.68 -26.90
CA GLY A 178 -10.55 -3.73 -27.99
C GLY A 178 -9.10 -3.93 -27.51
N GLN A 179 -8.68 -3.25 -26.44
CA GLN A 179 -7.38 -3.44 -25.80
C GLN A 179 -7.21 -4.86 -25.28
N ALA A 180 -8.26 -5.42 -24.67
CA ALA A 180 -8.25 -6.81 -24.20
C ALA A 180 -8.12 -7.81 -25.37
N CYS A 181 -8.82 -7.58 -26.49
CA CYS A 181 -8.68 -8.40 -27.69
C CYS A 181 -7.26 -8.37 -28.26
N ILE A 182 -6.63 -7.20 -28.30
CA ILE A 182 -5.24 -7.07 -28.75
C ILE A 182 -4.32 -7.87 -27.82
N ILE A 183 -4.48 -7.74 -26.50
CA ILE A 183 -3.68 -8.53 -25.53
C ILE A 183 -3.90 -10.03 -25.74
N ALA A 184 -5.14 -10.46 -25.92
CA ALA A 184 -5.49 -11.87 -26.12
C ALA A 184 -4.91 -12.44 -27.42
N ASP A 185 -5.06 -11.74 -28.55
CA ASP A 185 -4.48 -12.15 -29.83
C ASP A 185 -2.95 -12.25 -29.73
N ARG A 186 -2.32 -11.31 -29.02
CA ARG A 186 -0.87 -11.33 -28.75
C ARG A 186 -0.42 -12.44 -27.79
N LEU A 187 -1.32 -13.06 -27.03
CA LEU A 187 -1.03 -14.22 -26.18
C LEU A 187 -1.20 -15.53 -26.94
N MET A 188 -2.06 -15.56 -27.95
CA MET A 188 -2.29 -16.74 -28.79
C MET A 188 -1.21 -16.94 -29.86
N GLN A 189 -0.49 -15.87 -30.23
CA GLN A 189 0.65 -15.87 -31.17
C GLN A 189 1.99 -16.15 -30.46
#